data_AF-A0A7U9SP26-F1
#
_entry.id   AF-A0A7U9SP26-F1
#
_cell.length_a   1.000
_cell.length_b   1.000
_cell.length_c   1.000
_cell.angle_alpha   90.00
_cell.angle_beta   90.00
_cell.angle_gamma   90.00
#
_symmetry.space_group_name_H-M   'P 1'
#
loop_
_entity.id
_entity.type
_entity.pdbx_description
1 polymer ?
#
loop_
_entity_poly.entity_id
_entity_poly.type
_entity_poly.pdbx_seq_one_letter_code
_entity_poly.pdbx_strand_id
1 'polypeptide(L)'
;MGVNSGSLEKELVEKYHGVTAEGIVESALDKVRMIEELGYENIVISIKSSDVLMCVKAHEILSQRAGYPLHVGITESGGIISGNIKSSIGLGLILHQGIGDTIRVSLTGDPVEEIKSARLILRTLGLRKGGIEVVSCPTCGRTKIDLIGLAGQVEAMAEEFPLDIKVAVMGCAVNGPGEAKEADIGIAGGEGEGLLIKKGKIVKKVPEGQLLAVLREELAHWEGPSVL
;
A
#
# COMPACT_ATOMS: atom_id res chain seq x y z
N MET A 1 8.80 0.83 -22.71
CA MET A 1 8.64 -0.50 -23.33
C MET A 1 8.02 -1.46 -22.31
N GLY A 2 7.09 -2.33 -22.71
CA GLY A 2 6.42 -3.26 -21.80
C GLY A 2 6.34 -4.68 -22.37
N VAL A 3 6.61 -5.68 -21.53
CA VAL A 3 6.41 -7.11 -21.85
C VAL A 3 5.49 -7.73 -20.81
N ASN A 4 4.53 -8.53 -21.28
CA ASN A 4 3.62 -9.30 -20.43
C ASN A 4 3.82 -10.80 -20.68
N SER A 5 3.81 -11.61 -19.62
CA SER A 5 3.90 -13.07 -19.69
C SER A 5 2.87 -13.68 -20.65
N GLY A 6 1.66 -13.10 -20.74
CA GLY A 6 0.59 -13.57 -21.62
C GLY A 6 0.81 -13.28 -23.12
N SER A 7 1.80 -12.46 -23.47
CA SER A 7 2.09 -12.06 -24.85
C SER A 7 3.54 -12.33 -25.25
N LEU A 8 4.19 -13.29 -24.59
CA LEU A 8 5.58 -13.66 -24.88
C LEU A 8 5.70 -14.27 -26.29
N GLU A 9 6.76 -13.92 -27.01
CA GLU A 9 7.02 -14.43 -28.36
C GLU A 9 7.15 -15.96 -28.38
N LYS A 10 6.60 -16.61 -29.42
CA LYS A 10 6.63 -18.07 -29.57
C LYS A 10 8.04 -18.63 -29.52
N GLU A 11 8.99 -17.97 -30.17
CA GLU A 11 10.39 -18.37 -30.21
C GLU A 11 11.02 -18.44 -28.80
N LEU A 12 10.68 -17.48 -27.94
CA LEU A 12 11.14 -17.46 -26.55
C LEU A 12 10.42 -18.52 -25.71
N VAL A 13 9.12 -18.74 -25.93
CA VAL A 13 8.38 -19.82 -25.26
C VAL A 13 8.98 -21.19 -25.62
N GLU A 14 9.33 -21.41 -26.90
CA GLU A 14 9.98 -22.63 -27.35
C GLU A 14 11.39 -22.78 -26.75
N LYS A 15 12.20 -21.72 -26.80
CA LYS A 15 13.56 -21.68 -26.25
C LYS A 15 13.61 -22.02 -24.76
N TYR A 16 12.67 -21.49 -23.98
CA TYR A 16 12.61 -21.65 -22.53
C TYR A 16 11.68 -22.77 -22.07
N HIS A 17 11.12 -23.56 -23.00
CA HIS A 17 10.18 -24.64 -22.71
C HIS A 17 8.95 -24.21 -21.90
N GLY A 18 8.46 -22.99 -22.16
CA GLY A 18 7.33 -22.39 -21.46
C GLY A 18 7.52 -20.91 -21.21
N VAL A 19 6.56 -20.31 -20.49
CA VAL A 19 6.65 -18.94 -20.03
C VAL A 19 7.47 -18.92 -18.74
N THR A 20 8.67 -18.32 -18.80
CA THR A 20 9.62 -18.25 -17.69
C THR A 20 10.03 -16.81 -17.39
N ALA A 21 10.60 -16.60 -16.20
CA ALA A 21 11.15 -15.29 -15.83
C ALA A 21 12.27 -14.87 -16.80
N GLU A 22 13.15 -15.80 -17.15
CA GLU A 22 14.26 -15.58 -18.08
C GLU A 22 13.76 -15.22 -19.48
N GLY A 23 12.72 -15.89 -19.98
CA GLY A 23 12.12 -15.58 -21.28
C GLY A 23 11.49 -14.19 -21.32
N ILE A 24 10.78 -13.79 -20.25
CA ILE A 24 10.22 -12.44 -20.14
C ILE A 24 11.32 -11.37 -20.12
N VAL A 25 12.41 -11.62 -19.40
CA VAL A 25 13.55 -10.69 -19.33
C VAL A 25 14.28 -10.61 -20.67
N GLU A 26 14.50 -11.73 -21.35
CA GLU A 26 15.12 -11.72 -22.68
C GLU A 26 14.26 -10.92 -23.68
N SER A 27 12.95 -11.18 -23.71
CA SER A 27 12.00 -10.42 -24.54
C SER A 27 12.07 -8.91 -24.29
N ALA A 28 12.21 -8.52 -23.02
CA ALA A 28 12.34 -7.12 -22.63
C ALA A 28 13.68 -6.52 -23.10
N LEU A 29 14.80 -7.18 -22.82
CA LEU A 29 16.14 -6.70 -23.22
C LEU A 29 16.30 -6.65 -24.74
N ASP A 30 15.70 -7.58 -25.48
CA ASP A 30 15.74 -7.59 -26.95
C ASP A 30 15.05 -6.35 -27.53
N LYS A 31 13.87 -6.00 -26.99
CA LYS A 31 13.16 -4.77 -27.38
C LYS A 31 13.89 -3.51 -26.97
N VAL A 32 14.54 -3.50 -25.81
CA VAL A 32 15.38 -2.36 -25.40
C VAL A 32 16.49 -2.15 -26.43
N ARG A 33 17.22 -3.20 -26.81
CA ARG A 33 18.31 -3.11 -27.80
C ARG A 33 17.81 -2.58 -29.14
N MET A 34 16.64 -3.05 -29.62
CA MET A 34 16.04 -2.51 -30.85
C MET A 34 15.74 -1.02 -30.77
N ILE A 35 15.31 -0.51 -29.61
CA ILE A 35 15.03 0.92 -29.41
C ILE A 35 16.34 1.72 -29.33
N GLU A 36 17.37 1.18 -28.67
CA GLU A 36 18.70 1.78 -28.59
C GLU A 36 19.38 1.86 -29.96
N GLU A 37 19.23 0.84 -30.81
CA GLU A 37 19.73 0.83 -32.20
C GLU A 37 19.11 1.92 -33.07
N LEU A 38 17.93 2.41 -32.70
CA LEU A 38 17.27 3.57 -33.33
C LEU A 38 17.72 4.91 -32.74
N GLY A 39 18.65 4.90 -31.78
CA GLY A 39 19.22 6.08 -31.13
C GLY A 39 18.34 6.70 -30.04
N TYR A 40 17.44 5.92 -29.42
CA TYR A 40 16.55 6.41 -28.36
C TYR A 40 16.85 5.75 -27.01
N GLU A 41 17.15 6.56 -26.00
CA GLU A 41 17.58 6.08 -24.67
C GLU A 41 16.63 6.51 -23.53
N ASN A 42 15.59 7.31 -23.79
CA ASN A 42 14.66 7.74 -22.73
C ASN A 42 13.57 6.67 -22.48
N ILE A 43 13.99 5.54 -21.90
CA ILE A 43 13.22 4.31 -21.78
C ILE A 43 12.85 4.05 -20.31
N VAL A 44 11.58 3.67 -20.09
CA VAL A 44 11.12 2.97 -18.88
C VAL A 44 10.75 1.54 -19.29
N ILE A 45 11.18 0.56 -18.51
CA ILE A 45 10.91 -0.85 -18.77
C ILE A 45 9.82 -1.34 -17.82
N SER A 46 8.85 -2.08 -18.35
CA SER A 46 7.91 -2.85 -17.53
C SER A 46 7.91 -4.31 -17.97
N ILE A 47 8.00 -5.20 -17.00
CA ILE A 47 7.71 -6.62 -17.19
C ILE A 47 6.61 -7.01 -16.22
N LYS A 48 5.58 -7.71 -16.69
CA LYS A 48 4.46 -8.11 -15.84
C LYS A 48 4.13 -9.58 -16.04
N SER A 49 3.78 -10.24 -14.95
CA SER A 49 3.20 -11.57 -14.95
C SER A 49 2.03 -11.60 -13.98
N SER A 50 1.04 -12.45 -14.27
CA SER A 50 -0.03 -12.78 -13.35
C SER A 50 0.40 -13.82 -12.31
N ASP A 51 1.52 -14.53 -12.52
CA ASP A 51 2.19 -15.32 -11.49
C ASP A 51 3.10 -14.40 -10.67
N VAL A 52 2.84 -14.31 -9.36
CA VAL A 52 3.55 -13.41 -8.45
C VAL A 52 5.03 -13.77 -8.34
N LEU A 53 5.37 -15.03 -8.14
CA LEU A 53 6.75 -15.45 -7.88
C LEU A 53 7.59 -15.36 -9.15
N MET A 54 7.00 -15.68 -10.31
CA MET A 54 7.63 -15.45 -11.60
C MET A 54 7.87 -13.95 -11.84
N CYS A 55 6.90 -13.09 -11.52
CA CYS A 55 7.05 -11.65 -11.66
C CYS A 55 8.18 -11.11 -10.79
N VAL A 56 8.25 -11.55 -9.52
CA VAL A 56 9.35 -11.22 -8.59
C VAL A 56 10.69 -11.64 -9.19
N LYS A 57 10.80 -12.91 -9.61
CA LYS A 57 12.04 -13.45 -10.17
C LYS A 57 12.48 -12.70 -11.44
N ALA A 58 11.54 -12.36 -12.30
CA ALA A 58 11.84 -11.62 -13.53
C ALA A 58 12.36 -10.20 -13.21
N HIS A 59 11.81 -9.52 -12.21
CA HIS A 59 12.30 -8.20 -11.77
C HIS A 59 13.68 -8.29 -11.11
N GLU A 60 13.95 -9.32 -10.32
CA GLU A 60 15.29 -9.58 -9.76
C GLU A 60 16.34 -9.69 -10.87
N ILE A 61 16.07 -10.54 -11.88
CA ILE A 61 16.99 -10.74 -13.02
C ILE A 61 17.11 -9.45 -13.84
N LEU A 62 16.00 -8.76 -14.12
CA LEU A 62 16.00 -7.54 -14.92
C LEU A 62 16.78 -6.42 -14.24
N SER A 63 16.60 -6.21 -12.93
CA SER A 63 17.26 -5.14 -12.17
C SER A 63 18.79 -5.23 -12.20
N GLN A 64 19.33 -6.44 -12.37
CA GLN A 64 20.78 -6.67 -12.46
C GLN A 64 21.33 -6.44 -13.87
N ARG A 65 20.46 -6.30 -14.88
CA ARG A 65 20.83 -6.26 -16.30
C ARG A 65 20.41 -4.97 -16.99
N ALA A 66 19.34 -4.34 -16.54
CA ALA A 66 18.80 -3.12 -17.11
C ALA A 66 19.26 -1.90 -16.31
N GLY A 67 19.87 -0.94 -17.00
CA GLY A 67 20.23 0.38 -16.44
C GLY A 67 19.11 1.43 -16.53
N TYR A 68 17.86 1.01 -16.70
CA TYR A 68 16.70 1.89 -16.92
C TYR A 68 15.68 1.82 -15.79
N PRO A 69 14.90 2.89 -15.54
CA PRO A 69 13.81 2.86 -14.57
C PRO A 69 12.79 1.76 -14.86
N LEU A 70 12.29 1.14 -13.79
CA LEU A 70 11.38 0.01 -13.83
C LEU A 70 9.97 0.41 -13.38
N HIS A 71 8.99 0.16 -14.25
CA HIS A 71 7.57 0.21 -13.91
C HIS A 71 7.08 -1.17 -13.47
N VAL A 72 6.79 -1.29 -12.18
CA VAL A 72 6.45 -2.55 -11.52
C VAL A 72 4.94 -2.68 -11.35
N GLY A 73 4.39 -3.86 -11.58
CA GLY A 73 3.01 -4.15 -11.26
C GLY A 73 2.67 -5.61 -11.47
N ILE A 74 1.68 -6.10 -10.72
CA ILE A 74 1.08 -7.41 -10.98
C ILE A 74 -0.11 -7.19 -11.92
N THR A 75 -0.13 -7.93 -13.03
CA THR A 75 -1.25 -7.89 -13.99
C THR A 75 -2.28 -8.96 -13.62
N GLU A 76 -3.52 -8.78 -14.07
CA GLU A 76 -4.61 -9.74 -13.87
C GLU A 76 -4.73 -10.16 -12.40
N SER A 77 -4.76 -9.17 -11.50
CA SER A 77 -4.71 -9.43 -10.07
C SER A 77 -6.07 -9.88 -9.51
N GLY A 78 -7.17 -9.53 -10.18
CA GLY A 78 -8.54 -9.88 -9.81
C GLY A 78 -9.35 -8.68 -9.34
N GLY A 79 -10.53 -8.94 -8.75
CA GLY A 79 -11.36 -7.90 -8.11
C GLY A 79 -10.69 -7.31 -6.87
N ILE A 80 -11.31 -6.33 -6.22
CA ILE A 80 -10.69 -5.50 -5.17
C ILE A 80 -9.94 -6.33 -4.10
N ILE A 81 -10.61 -7.31 -3.47
CA ILE A 81 -10.00 -8.07 -2.36
C ILE A 81 -8.85 -8.96 -2.85
N SER A 82 -9.10 -9.83 -3.83
CA SER A 82 -8.09 -10.77 -4.33
C SER A 82 -6.94 -10.05 -5.02
N GLY A 83 -7.24 -8.99 -5.76
CA GLY A 83 -6.28 -8.15 -6.44
C GLY A 83 -5.39 -7.37 -5.48
N ASN A 84 -5.94 -6.86 -4.38
CA ASN A 84 -5.14 -6.20 -3.34
C ASN A 84 -4.21 -7.18 -2.63
N ILE A 85 -4.68 -8.38 -2.28
CA ILE A 85 -3.83 -9.41 -1.66
C ILE A 85 -2.68 -9.77 -2.61
N LYS A 86 -3.01 -10.12 -3.86
CA LYS A 86 -2.04 -10.55 -4.87
C LYS A 86 -1.04 -9.46 -5.21
N SER A 87 -1.51 -8.23 -5.41
CA SER A 87 -0.65 -7.08 -5.70
C SER A 87 0.22 -6.70 -4.52
N SER A 88 -0.29 -6.72 -3.29
CA SER A 88 0.49 -6.39 -2.08
C SER A 88 1.62 -7.39 -1.84
N ILE A 89 1.38 -8.69 -2.05
CA ILE A 89 2.44 -9.70 -1.94
C ILE A 89 3.50 -9.48 -3.02
N GLY A 90 3.11 -9.35 -4.28
CA GLY A 90 4.06 -9.20 -5.38
C GLY A 90 4.86 -7.89 -5.31
N LEU A 91 4.19 -6.76 -5.12
CA LEU A 91 4.85 -5.46 -4.96
C LEU A 91 5.69 -5.43 -3.69
N GLY A 92 5.23 -5.99 -2.58
CA GLY A 92 6.00 -6.09 -1.34
C GLY A 92 7.33 -6.82 -1.54
N LEU A 93 7.29 -7.99 -2.21
CA LEU A 93 8.50 -8.78 -2.49
C LEU A 93 9.48 -8.09 -3.45
N ILE A 94 8.99 -7.33 -4.43
CA ILE A 94 9.85 -6.62 -5.40
C ILE A 94 10.42 -5.34 -4.76
N LEU A 95 9.56 -4.50 -4.20
CA LEU A 95 9.93 -3.19 -3.68
C LEU A 95 10.82 -3.28 -2.43
N HIS A 96 10.66 -4.31 -1.60
CA HIS A 96 11.52 -4.51 -0.42
C HIS A 96 12.99 -4.77 -0.80
N GLN A 97 13.26 -5.23 -2.03
CA GLN A 97 14.61 -5.40 -2.57
C GLN A 97 15.21 -4.09 -3.12
N GLY A 98 14.47 -2.98 -3.04
CA GLY A 98 14.86 -1.71 -3.66
C GLY A 98 14.65 -1.67 -5.18
N ILE A 99 13.81 -2.56 -5.72
CA ILE A 99 13.54 -2.67 -7.16
C ILE A 99 12.23 -1.95 -7.49
N GLY A 100 12.27 -1.00 -8.42
CA GLY A 100 11.09 -0.31 -8.95
C GLY A 100 11.07 1.19 -8.71
N ASP A 101 10.82 1.95 -9.77
CA ASP A 101 10.82 3.43 -9.78
C ASP A 101 9.41 4.00 -9.84
N THR A 102 8.47 3.23 -10.39
CA THR A 102 7.04 3.53 -10.38
C THR A 102 6.25 2.25 -10.28
N ILE A 103 5.07 2.32 -9.65
CA ILE A 103 4.20 1.15 -9.49
C ILE A 103 2.83 1.35 -10.11
N ARG A 104 2.16 0.23 -10.42
CA ARG A 104 0.72 0.18 -10.64
C ARG A 104 0.13 -1.07 -9.98
N VAL A 105 -0.93 -0.87 -9.21
CA VAL A 105 -1.85 -1.94 -8.79
C VAL A 105 -2.89 -2.10 -9.90
N SER A 106 -3.14 -3.32 -10.38
CA SER A 106 -4.06 -3.55 -11.51
C SER A 106 -5.29 -4.33 -11.04
N LEU A 107 -6.38 -3.63 -10.70
CA LEU A 107 -7.61 -4.23 -10.14
C LEU A 107 -8.73 -4.26 -11.17
N THR A 108 -9.57 -5.28 -11.09
CA THR A 108 -10.88 -5.27 -11.75
C THR A 108 -11.87 -4.49 -10.87
N GLY A 109 -11.83 -3.16 -10.96
CA GLY A 109 -12.63 -2.24 -10.15
C GLY A 109 -12.46 -0.77 -10.57
N ASP A 110 -12.91 0.16 -9.73
CA ASP A 110 -12.70 1.59 -9.96
C ASP A 110 -11.18 1.93 -9.92
N PRO A 111 -10.63 2.65 -10.90
CA PRO A 111 -9.24 3.09 -10.89
C PRO A 111 -8.82 3.88 -9.64
N VAL A 112 -9.75 4.55 -8.96
CA VAL A 112 -9.49 5.22 -7.67
C VAL A 112 -9.03 4.21 -6.62
N GLU A 113 -9.58 3.00 -6.62
CA GLU A 113 -9.17 1.93 -5.70
C GLU A 113 -7.76 1.40 -6.02
N GLU A 114 -7.34 1.40 -7.30
CA GLU A 114 -5.94 1.11 -7.68
C GLU A 114 -4.98 2.14 -7.04
N ILE A 115 -5.34 3.42 -7.08
CA ILE A 115 -4.54 4.52 -6.53
C ILE A 115 -4.46 4.43 -5.00
N LYS A 116 -5.60 4.22 -4.32
CA LYS A 116 -5.65 4.04 -2.86
C LYS A 116 -4.76 2.88 -2.43
N SER A 117 -4.86 1.75 -3.12
CA SER A 117 -4.08 0.54 -2.83
C SER A 117 -2.59 0.75 -3.07
N ALA A 118 -2.21 1.39 -4.18
CA ALA A 118 -0.81 1.72 -4.47
C ALA A 118 -0.19 2.63 -3.40
N ARG A 119 -0.93 3.67 -2.98
CA ARG A 119 -0.49 4.57 -1.90
C ARG A 119 -0.34 3.84 -0.57
N LEU A 120 -1.30 2.97 -0.24
CA LEU A 120 -1.25 2.19 0.99
C LEU A 120 -0.05 1.25 1.01
N ILE A 121 0.18 0.47 -0.06
CA ILE A 121 1.33 -0.43 -0.18
C ILE A 121 2.66 0.32 0.03
N LEU A 122 2.84 1.47 -0.63
CA LEU A 122 4.07 2.26 -0.49
C LEU A 122 4.25 2.80 0.93
N ARG A 123 3.17 3.25 1.59
CA ARG A 123 3.23 3.70 3.00
C ARG A 123 3.56 2.55 3.95
N THR A 124 2.91 1.39 3.78
CA THR A 124 3.17 0.19 4.58
C THR A 124 4.62 -0.28 4.47
N LEU A 125 5.26 -0.11 3.31
CA LEU A 125 6.68 -0.41 3.10
C LEU A 125 7.62 0.72 3.55
N GLY A 126 7.11 1.86 4.00
CA GLY A 126 7.90 3.04 4.38
C GLY A 126 8.54 3.79 3.18
N LEU A 127 8.09 3.50 1.95
CA LEU A 127 8.62 4.08 0.71
C LEU A 127 7.92 5.39 0.32
N ARG A 128 6.79 5.71 0.95
CA ARG A 128 6.06 6.96 0.76
C ARG A 128 5.66 7.53 2.12
N LYS A 129 5.89 8.83 2.30
CA LYS A 129 5.42 9.61 3.44
C LYS A 129 4.09 10.32 3.13
N GLY A 130 3.36 10.67 4.18
CA GLY A 130 2.15 11.49 4.10
C GLY A 130 0.85 10.70 3.97
N GLY A 131 -0.22 11.31 4.47
CA GLY A 131 -1.51 10.70 4.70
C GLY A 131 -1.55 9.98 6.05
N ILE A 132 -2.68 10.06 6.73
CA ILE A 132 -2.85 9.43 8.04
C ILE A 132 -2.84 7.90 7.91
N GLU A 133 -2.08 7.22 8.77
CA GLU A 133 -2.15 5.77 8.98
C GLU A 133 -3.12 5.47 10.12
N VAL A 134 -4.28 4.93 9.80
CA VAL A 134 -5.24 4.48 10.82
C VAL A 134 -4.91 3.05 11.22
N VAL A 135 -4.70 2.84 12.52
CA VAL A 135 -4.52 1.52 13.11
C VAL A 135 -5.64 1.26 14.10
N SER A 136 -6.22 0.07 14.07
CA SER A 136 -7.28 -0.32 15.00
C SER A 136 -6.95 -1.64 15.67
N CYS A 137 -7.39 -1.79 16.93
CA CYS A 137 -7.35 -3.11 17.55
C CYS A 137 -8.32 -4.06 16.83
N PRO A 138 -8.06 -5.38 16.84
CA PRO A 138 -9.10 -6.33 16.51
C PRO A 138 -10.24 -6.21 17.54
N THR A 139 -11.48 -6.51 17.12
CA THR A 139 -12.58 -6.69 18.08
C THR A 139 -12.30 -7.90 18.96
N CYS A 140 -12.56 -7.80 20.26
CA CYS A 140 -12.43 -8.91 21.21
C CYS A 140 -13.53 -8.87 22.27
N GLY A 141 -13.53 -9.80 23.23
CA GLY A 141 -14.51 -9.82 24.33
C GLY A 141 -14.49 -8.58 25.26
N ARG A 142 -13.49 -7.71 25.11
CA ARG A 142 -13.40 -6.42 25.83
C ARG A 142 -13.96 -5.25 25.04
N THR A 143 -14.29 -5.42 23.76
CA THR A 143 -14.86 -4.36 22.94
C THR A 143 -16.24 -3.97 23.49
N LYS A 144 -16.41 -2.69 23.82
CA LYS A 144 -17.64 -2.16 24.45
C LYS A 144 -18.46 -1.25 23.54
N ILE A 145 -17.95 -0.98 22.34
CA ILE A 145 -18.52 -0.02 21.39
C ILE A 145 -18.63 -0.65 20.00
N ASP A 146 -19.32 0.00 19.08
CA ASP A 146 -19.23 -0.33 17.65
C ASP A 146 -17.88 0.13 17.08
N LEU A 147 -16.85 -0.66 17.34
CA LEU A 147 -15.49 -0.38 16.88
C LEU A 147 -15.39 -0.39 15.35
N ILE A 148 -16.13 -1.28 14.68
CA ILE A 148 -16.06 -1.42 13.23
C ILE A 148 -16.60 -0.16 12.55
N GLY A 149 -17.78 0.31 13.01
CA GLY A 149 -18.36 1.55 12.52
C GLY A 149 -17.46 2.76 12.80
N LEU A 150 -16.91 2.86 14.01
CA LEU A 150 -16.01 3.95 14.39
C LEU A 150 -14.72 3.95 13.56
N ALA A 151 -14.09 2.79 13.36
CA ALA A 151 -12.87 2.67 12.57
C ALA A 151 -13.11 3.12 11.11
N GLY A 152 -14.19 2.67 10.47
CA GLY A 152 -14.53 3.10 9.11
C GLY A 152 -14.81 4.60 8.99
N GLN A 153 -15.44 5.21 10.01
CA GLN A 153 -15.62 6.66 10.05
C GLN A 153 -14.30 7.42 10.18
N VAL A 154 -13.38 6.90 11.00
CA VAL A 154 -12.04 7.49 11.16
C VAL A 154 -11.21 7.34 9.88
N GLU A 155 -11.26 6.19 9.22
CA GLU A 155 -10.59 5.97 7.92
C GLU A 155 -11.09 6.95 6.85
N ALA A 156 -12.41 7.11 6.71
CA ALA A 156 -12.99 8.06 5.75
C ALA A 156 -12.60 9.50 6.06
N MET A 157 -12.68 9.91 7.34
CA MET A 157 -12.29 11.24 7.78
C MET A 157 -10.78 11.50 7.58
N ALA A 158 -9.94 10.48 7.79
CA ALA A 158 -8.50 10.58 7.68
C ALA A 158 -8.02 10.95 6.26
N GLU A 159 -8.79 10.61 5.21
CA GLU A 159 -8.50 11.01 3.83
C GLU A 159 -8.57 12.53 3.60
N GLU A 160 -9.26 13.27 4.47
CA GLU A 160 -9.42 14.73 4.36
C GLU A 160 -8.19 15.53 4.82
N PHE A 161 -7.26 14.91 5.54
CA PHE A 161 -6.15 15.59 6.21
C PHE A 161 -4.78 15.26 5.58
N PRO A 162 -4.00 16.25 5.11
CA PRO A 162 -2.66 16.04 4.55
C PRO A 162 -1.57 15.92 5.63
N LEU A 163 -1.79 15.05 6.62
CA LEU A 163 -0.88 14.83 7.76
C LEU A 163 -0.07 13.53 7.58
N ASP A 164 1.11 13.46 8.18
CA ASP A 164 1.96 12.25 8.23
C ASP A 164 2.03 11.73 9.67
N ILE A 165 0.92 11.16 10.13
CA ILE A 165 0.80 10.68 11.51
C ILE A 165 0.04 9.36 11.58
N LYS A 166 0.24 8.65 12.68
CA LYS A 166 -0.50 7.44 13.04
C LYS A 166 -1.65 7.76 13.98
N VAL A 167 -2.85 7.31 13.62
CA VAL A 167 -4.09 7.47 14.40
C VAL A 167 -4.57 6.10 14.88
N ALA A 168 -4.69 5.92 16.19
CA ALA A 168 -5.18 4.69 16.80
C ALA A 168 -6.69 4.72 17.10
N VAL A 169 -7.42 3.64 16.78
CA VAL A 169 -8.84 3.47 17.10
C VAL A 169 -9.05 2.17 17.88
N MET A 170 -9.41 2.29 19.15
CA MET A 170 -9.43 1.16 20.09
C MET A 170 -10.83 0.93 20.65
N GLY A 171 -11.24 -0.34 20.72
CA GLY A 171 -12.60 -0.71 21.13
C GLY A 171 -12.84 -0.82 22.64
N CYS A 172 -11.81 -0.65 23.46
CA CYS A 172 -11.93 -0.70 24.92
C CYS A 172 -11.04 0.34 25.61
N ALA A 173 -11.57 0.96 26.68
CA ALA A 173 -10.83 1.91 27.51
C ALA A 173 -9.77 1.24 28.41
N VAL A 174 -9.76 -0.10 28.50
CA VAL A 174 -8.87 -0.86 29.39
C VAL A 174 -7.49 -1.06 28.76
N ASN A 175 -7.42 -1.78 27.63
CA ASN A 175 -6.16 -2.03 26.93
C ASN A 175 -5.89 -1.01 25.82
N GLY A 176 -6.95 -0.35 25.32
CA GLY A 176 -6.86 0.61 24.22
C GLY A 176 -5.82 1.71 24.44
N PRO A 177 -5.73 2.36 25.63
CA PRO A 177 -4.68 3.35 25.88
C PRO A 177 -3.25 2.80 25.75
N GLY A 178 -3.02 1.53 26.11
CA GLY A 178 -1.73 0.87 25.95
C GLY A 178 -1.43 0.52 24.49
N GLU A 179 -2.43 0.01 23.76
CA GLU A 179 -2.32 -0.33 22.34
C GLU A 179 -2.15 0.92 21.45
N ALA A 180 -2.70 2.06 21.86
CA ALA A 180 -2.58 3.35 21.18
C ALA A 180 -1.28 4.10 21.48
N LYS A 181 -0.39 3.55 22.32
CA LYS A 181 0.81 4.28 22.81
C LYS A 181 1.80 4.64 21.71
N GLU A 182 1.91 3.78 20.69
CA GLU A 182 2.80 3.94 19.55
C GLU A 182 2.20 4.84 18.44
N ALA A 183 0.96 5.30 18.61
CA ALA A 183 0.33 6.26 17.72
C ALA A 183 0.55 7.70 18.20
N ASP A 184 0.56 8.64 17.27
CA ASP A 184 0.68 10.06 17.59
C ASP A 184 -0.53 10.56 18.37
N ILE A 185 -1.70 10.12 17.93
CA ILE A 185 -3.01 10.37 18.55
C ILE A 185 -3.87 9.12 18.44
N GLY A 186 -4.81 8.93 19.35
CA GLY A 186 -5.76 7.84 19.28
C GLY A 186 -7.00 8.07 20.12
N ILE A 187 -8.02 7.27 19.85
CA ILE A 187 -9.25 7.21 20.61
C ILE A 187 -9.48 5.80 21.12
N ALA A 188 -10.01 5.68 22.35
CA ALA A 188 -10.43 4.42 22.92
C ALA A 188 -11.86 4.53 23.45
N GLY A 189 -12.76 3.70 22.91
CA GLY A 189 -14.15 3.63 23.36
C GLY A 189 -14.34 2.75 24.59
N GLY A 190 -15.31 3.09 25.42
CA GLY A 190 -15.76 2.36 26.59
C GLY A 190 -17.27 2.54 26.76
N GLU A 191 -17.85 1.88 27.75
CA GLU A 191 -19.30 1.89 27.97
C GLU A 191 -19.80 3.30 28.35
N GLY A 192 -20.30 4.05 27.37
CA GLY A 192 -20.77 5.43 27.53
C GLY A 192 -19.67 6.49 27.64
N GLU A 193 -18.39 6.10 27.55
CA GLU A 193 -17.24 6.99 27.66
C GLU A 193 -16.19 6.74 26.59
N GLY A 194 -15.39 7.75 26.31
CA GLY A 194 -14.33 7.73 25.33
C GLY A 194 -13.10 8.47 25.84
N LEU A 195 -11.93 7.93 25.52
CA LEU A 195 -10.65 8.51 25.87
C LEU A 195 -9.94 9.00 24.62
N LEU A 196 -9.48 10.24 24.64
CA LEU A 196 -8.52 10.76 23.68
C LEU A 196 -7.12 10.58 24.25
N ILE A 197 -6.25 9.97 23.47
CA ILE A 197 -4.87 9.65 23.83
C ILE A 197 -3.95 10.39 22.87
N LYS A 198 -2.93 11.07 23.38
CA LYS A 198 -1.86 11.68 22.58
C LYS A 198 -0.52 11.23 23.12
N LYS A 199 0.35 10.70 22.25
CA LYS A 199 1.70 10.22 22.62
C LYS A 199 1.68 9.33 23.89
N GLY A 200 0.72 8.41 23.94
CA GLY A 200 0.54 7.48 25.07
C GLY A 200 -0.05 8.06 26.35
N LYS A 201 -0.52 9.32 26.37
CA LYS A 201 -1.16 9.94 27.54
C LYS A 201 -2.62 10.23 27.26
N ILE A 202 -3.50 9.92 28.21
CA ILE A 202 -4.90 10.33 28.15
C ILE A 202 -4.96 11.85 28.35
N VAL A 203 -5.44 12.56 27.33
CA VAL A 203 -5.52 14.03 27.33
C VAL A 203 -6.94 14.54 27.55
N LYS A 204 -7.95 13.73 27.19
CA LYS A 204 -9.36 14.11 27.33
C LYS A 204 -10.21 12.86 27.56
N LYS A 205 -11.24 13.01 28.39
CA LYS A 205 -12.31 12.03 28.56
C LYS A 205 -13.62 12.69 28.11
N VAL A 206 -14.36 12.02 27.23
CA VAL A 206 -15.59 12.53 26.62
C VAL A 206 -16.66 11.45 26.58
N PRO A 207 -17.94 11.79 26.39
CA PRO A 207 -18.95 10.80 26.03
C PRO A 207 -18.55 10.05 24.76
N GLU A 208 -18.86 8.75 24.69
CA GLU A 208 -18.53 7.88 23.54
C GLU A 208 -18.92 8.49 22.19
N GLY A 209 -20.15 9.02 22.09
CA GLY A 209 -20.67 9.64 20.87
C GLY A 209 -19.95 10.93 20.43
N GLN A 210 -19.02 11.47 21.22
CA GLN A 210 -18.21 12.64 20.88
C GLN A 210 -16.80 12.28 20.42
N LEU A 211 -16.40 11.00 20.45
CA LEU A 211 -15.04 10.56 20.12
C LEU A 211 -14.59 11.01 18.72
N LEU A 212 -15.41 10.77 17.70
CA LEU A 212 -15.10 11.13 16.32
C LEU A 212 -14.95 12.65 16.15
N ALA A 213 -15.88 13.43 16.72
CA ALA A 213 -15.87 14.88 16.62
C ALA A 213 -14.63 15.49 17.29
N VAL A 214 -14.26 14.99 18.47
CA VAL A 214 -13.07 15.43 19.20
C VAL A 214 -11.79 15.05 18.46
N LEU A 215 -11.72 13.83 17.90
CA LEU A 215 -10.58 13.45 17.07
C LEU A 215 -10.44 14.36 15.85
N ARG A 216 -11.54 14.67 15.16
CA ARG A 216 -11.55 15.57 14.01
C ARG A 216 -11.03 16.97 14.36
N GLU A 217 -11.49 17.52 15.49
CA GLU A 217 -11.04 18.82 15.99
C GLU A 217 -9.52 18.83 16.23
N GLU A 218 -8.99 17.75 16.79
CA GLU A 218 -7.56 17.61 17.08
C GLU A 218 -6.71 17.43 15.82
N LEU A 219 -7.22 16.73 14.81
CA LEU A 219 -6.56 16.62 13.51
C LEU A 219 -6.55 17.95 12.76
N ALA A 220 -7.62 18.74 12.85
CA ALA A 220 -7.71 20.05 12.22
C ALA A 220 -6.74 21.09 12.80
N HIS A 221 -6.36 20.94 14.07
CA HIS A 221 -5.42 21.82 14.77
C HIS A 221 -4.10 21.11 15.08
N TRP A 222 -3.73 20.11 14.27
CA TRP A 222 -2.54 19.32 14.52
C TRP A 222 -1.25 20.11 14.29
N GLU A 223 -0.59 20.51 15.38
CA GLU A 223 0.74 21.14 15.37
C GLU A 223 1.84 20.06 15.27
N GLY A 224 1.95 19.43 14.10
CA GLY A 224 2.98 18.42 13.79
C GLY A 224 3.51 18.57 12.36
N PRO A 225 4.45 17.70 11.93
CA PRO A 225 4.98 17.76 10.58
C PRO A 225 3.85 17.61 9.56
N SER A 226 3.59 18.66 8.78
CA SER A 226 2.68 18.61 7.64
C SER A 226 3.47 18.19 6.39
N VAL A 227 2.82 17.48 5.48
CA VAL A 227 3.42 17.11 4.19
C VAL A 227 2.96 18.14 3.17
N LEU A 228 3.60 19.31 3.20
CA LEU A 228 3.51 20.29 2.11
C LEU A 228 4.76 20.18 1.24
#